data_AF-A0AAD9BPT8-F1
#
_entry.id   AF-A0AAD9BPT8-F1
#
_cell.length_a   1.000
_cell.length_b   1.000
_cell.length_c   1.000
_cell.angle_alpha   90.00
_cell.angle_beta   90.00
_cell.angle_gamma   90.00
#
_symmetry.space_group_name_H-M   'P 1'
#
loop_
_entity.id
_entity.type
_entity.pdbx_description
1 polymer ?
#
loop_
_entity_poly.entity_id
_entity_poly.type
_entity_poly.pdbx_seq_one_letter_code
_entity_poly.pdbx_strand_id
1 'polypeptide(L)' 'MTRNDAMGKIFLGCEASGNQLRHWADMLSNPRRPVAQWHGLLTAEQVNSTLTLKKKIPLQSKLPFLKDMKS' A
#
# COMPACT_ATOMS: atom_id res chain seq x y z
N MET A 1 -10.77 9.51 21.44
CA MET A 1 -10.38 8.14 21.11
C MET A 1 -11.63 7.29 21.10
N THR A 2 -11.93 6.64 19.98
CA THR A 2 -13.03 5.66 19.94
C THR A 2 -12.48 4.29 20.33
N ARG A 3 -13.36 3.35 20.69
CA ARG A 3 -12.97 2.00 21.10
C ARG A 3 -12.14 1.22 20.05
N ASN A 4 -12.13 1.69 18.78
CA ASN A 4 -11.50 1.02 17.64
C ASN A 4 -10.39 1.84 16.97
N ASP A 5 -9.74 2.74 17.70
CA ASP A 5 -8.61 3.48 17.14
C ASP A 5 -7.45 2.51 16.83
N ALA A 6 -6.91 2.57 15.61
CA ALA A 6 -5.87 1.66 15.16
C ALA A 6 -4.56 1.92 15.92
N MET A 7 -3.99 0.87 16.55
CA MET A 7 -2.68 0.96 17.23
C MET A 7 -1.54 1.31 16.26
N GLY A 8 -1.64 0.84 15.03
CA GLY A 8 -0.68 1.12 13.96
C GLY A 8 -0.91 0.19 12.77
N LYS A 9 -0.13 0.39 11.71
CA LYS A 9 -0.20 -0.44 10.50
C LYS A 9 1.14 -0.51 9.80
N ILE A 10 1.25 -1.42 8.85
CA ILE A 10 2.37 -1.54 7.92
C ILE A 10 1.84 -1.64 6.49
N PHE A 11 2.72 -1.48 5.51
CA PHE A 11 2.44 -1.75 4.11
C PHE A 11 3.61 -2.55 3.52
N LEU A 12 3.30 -3.56 2.72
CA LEU A 12 4.26 -4.31 1.93
C LEU A 12 3.95 -4.08 0.45
N GLY A 13 4.97 -4.07 -0.41
CA GLY A 13 4.78 -3.98 -1.84
C GLY A 13 5.79 -3.07 -2.54
N CYS A 14 5.44 -2.70 -3.76
CA CYS A 14 6.19 -1.73 -4.56
C CYS A 14 6.17 -0.35 -3.88
N GLU A 15 7.37 0.22 -3.68
CA GLU A 15 7.67 1.45 -2.91
C GLU A 15 7.70 1.30 -1.38
N ALA A 16 7.64 0.07 -0.86
CA ALA A 16 8.03 -0.16 0.53
C ALA A 16 9.54 0.10 0.67
N SER A 17 9.98 0.39 1.90
CA SER A 17 11.40 0.56 2.21
C SER A 17 11.82 -0.40 3.32
N GLY A 18 13.14 -0.55 3.51
CA GLY A 18 13.70 -1.31 4.62
C GLY A 18 13.18 -2.74 4.75
N ASN A 19 12.69 -3.07 5.94
CA ASN A 19 12.27 -4.42 6.31
C ASN A 19 11.04 -4.89 5.54
N GLN A 20 10.12 -3.97 5.25
CA GLN A 20 8.89 -4.21 4.52
C GLN A 20 9.17 -4.58 3.06
N LEU A 21 10.11 -3.88 2.41
CA LEU A 21 10.53 -4.23 1.05
C LEU A 21 11.26 -5.56 1.00
N ARG A 22 12.12 -5.84 1.98
CA ARG A 22 12.83 -7.12 2.07
C ARG A 22 11.86 -8.29 2.18
N HIS A 23 10.90 -8.21 3.09
CA HIS A 23 9.84 -9.23 3.23
C HIS A 23 9.12 -9.45 1.90
N TRP A 24 8.73 -8.37 1.23
CA TRP A 24 8.05 -8.44 -0.05
C TRP A 24 8.89 -9.12 -1.12
N ALA A 25 10.18 -8.77 -1.21
CA ALA A 25 11.12 -9.40 -2.14
C ALA A 25 11.33 -10.89 -1.84
N ASP A 26 11.44 -11.26 -0.56
CA ASP A 26 11.58 -12.65 -0.13
C ASP A 26 10.34 -13.48 -0.51
N MET A 27 9.14 -12.92 -0.34
CA MET A 27 7.89 -13.57 -0.73
C MET A 27 7.83 -13.82 -2.25
N LEU A 28 8.23 -12.84 -3.06
CA LEU A 28 8.25 -12.97 -4.52
C LEU A 28 9.34 -13.94 -5.02
N SER A 29 10.48 -13.98 -4.33
CA SER A 29 11.61 -14.85 -4.68
C SER A 29 11.37 -16.31 -4.30
N ASN A 30 10.38 -16.60 -3.43
CA ASN A 30 10.07 -17.93 -2.96
C ASN A 30 8.61 -18.34 -3.22
N PRO A 31 8.22 -18.57 -4.49
CA PRO A 31 6.85 -18.97 -4.82
C PRO A 31 6.39 -20.20 -4.03
N ARG A 32 5.20 -20.12 -3.44
CA ARG A 32 4.56 -21.17 -2.62
C ARG A 32 5.28 -21.54 -1.32
N ARG A 33 6.33 -20.82 -0.92
CA ARG A 33 6.94 -20.99 0.40
C ARG A 33 6.49 -19.84 1.30
N PRO A 34 5.85 -20.11 2.45
CA PRO A 34 5.50 -19.06 3.38
C PRO A 34 6.77 -18.40 3.95
N VAL A 35 6.74 -17.08 4.09
CA VAL A 35 7.81 -16.29 4.71
C VAL A 35 7.24 -15.58 5.92
N ALA A 36 7.87 -15.74 7.09
CA ALA A 36 7.46 -15.11 8.34
C ALA A 36 8.53 -14.13 8.79
N GLN A 37 8.13 -12.91 9.19
CA GLN A 37 9.05 -11.88 9.65
C GLN A 37 8.33 -10.86 10.53
N TRP A 38 9.01 -10.42 11.58
CA TRP A 38 8.51 -9.38 12.47
C TRP A 38 8.65 -7.99 11.85
N HIS A 39 7.68 -7.12 12.13
CA HIS A 39 7.68 -5.72 11.74
C HIS A 39 7.24 -4.85 12.91
N GLY A 40 7.88 -3.69 13.08
CA GLY A 40 7.38 -2.65 13.97
C GLY A 40 6.15 -1.96 13.35
N LEU A 41 5.14 -1.67 14.16
CA LEU A 41 3.98 -0.91 13.70
C LEU A 41 4.34 0.56 13.49
N LEU A 42 3.83 1.13 12.41
CA LEU A 42 3.95 2.57 12.13
C LEU A 42 2.61 3.26 12.37
N THR A 43 2.65 4.58 12.55
CA THR A 43 1.42 5.35 12.68
C THR A 43 0.61 5.32 11.39
N ALA A 44 -0.70 5.52 11.51
CA ALA A 44 -1.57 5.58 10.34
C ALA A 44 -1.13 6.67 9.35
N GLU A 45 -0.64 7.80 9.86
CA GLU A 45 -0.16 8.94 9.09
C GLU A 45 1.12 8.63 8.32
N GLN A 46 2.13 8.02 8.97
CA GLN A 46 3.40 7.64 8.32
C GLN A 46 3.17 6.71 7.13
N VAL A 47 2.29 5.72 7.28
CA VAL A 47 1.98 4.81 6.17
C VAL A 47 1.10 5.50 5.12
N ASN A 48 0.16 6.34 5.53
CA ASN A 48 -0.69 7.07 4.60
C ASN A 48 0.10 8.04 3.73
N SER A 49 1.09 8.76 4.28
CA SER A 49 1.91 9.71 3.52
C SER A 49 2.70 9.01 2.40
N THR A 50 3.17 7.79 2.63
CA THR A 50 3.82 6.97 1.59
C THR A 50 2.81 6.51 0.52
N LEU A 51 1.58 6.16 0.91
CA LEU A 51 0.56 5.66 -0.02
C LEU A 51 -0.17 6.76 -0.81
N THR A 52 -0.35 7.96 -0.24
CA THR A 52 -1.08 9.07 -0.88
C THR A 52 -0.35 9.65 -2.10
N LEU A 53 0.98 9.50 -2.17
CA LEU A 53 1.75 9.80 -3.39
C LEU A 53 1.23 9.03 -4.61
N LYS A 54 0.60 7.84 -4.44
CA LYS A 54 0.06 7.02 -5.55
C LYS A 54 -1.38 7.33 -5.97
N LYS A 55 -2.16 8.09 -5.20
CA LYS A 55 -3.57 8.42 -5.56
C LYS A 55 -3.70 9.53 -6.62
N LYS A 56 -2.61 10.20 -7.00
CA LYS A 56 -2.61 11.23 -8.05
C LYS A 56 -2.34 10.65 -9.44
N ILE A 57 -3.11 9.65 -9.85
CA ILE A 57 -3.30 9.38 -11.29
C ILE A 57 -4.68 9.93 -11.64
N PRO A 58 -4.80 11.14 -12.20
CA PRO A 58 -6.04 11.59 -12.81
C PRO A 58 -6.24 10.78 -14.09
N LEU A 59 -6.65 9.51 -13.96
CA LEU A 59 -6.94 8.65 -15.11
C LEU A 59 -8.20 9.13 -15.84
N GLN A 60 -9.07 9.86 -15.14
CA GLN A 60 -10.33 10.37 -15.69
C GLN A 60 -10.15 11.51 -16.70
N SER A 61 -9.04 12.26 -16.67
CA SER A 61 -8.83 13.37 -17.61
C SER A 61 -8.14 12.96 -18.92
N LYS A 62 -7.67 11.70 -19.05
CA LYS A 62 -6.92 11.22 -20.23
C LYS A 62 -7.63 10.12 -21.03
N LEU A 63 -8.81 9.67 -20.61
CA LEU A 63 -9.58 8.65 -21.33
C LEU A 63 -10.80 9.30 -21.99
N PRO A 64 -10.75 9.59 -23.31
CA PRO A 64 -11.83 10.29 -24.01
C PRO A 64 -13.15 9.50 -23.99
N PHE A 65 -13.10 8.18 -23.82
CA PHE A 65 -14.23 7.26 -23.92
C PHE A 65 -15.10 7.14 -22.66
N LEU A 66 -14.69 7.72 -21.53
CA LEU A 66 -15.41 7.55 -20.25
C LEU A 66 -16.57 8.55 -20.07
N LYS A 67 -16.67 9.58 -20.92
CA LYS A 67 -17.72 10.61 -20.82
C LYS A 67 -19.09 10.10 -21.27
N ASP A 68 -19.13 9.10 -22.14
CA ASP A 68 -20.36 8.68 -22.83
C ASP A 68 -21.14 7.59 -22.07
N MET A 69 -20.62 7.10 -20.94
CA MET A 69 -21.19 5.99 -20.17
C MET A 69 -21.99 6.46 -18.92
N LYS A 70 -22.36 7.74 -18.87
CA LYS A 70 -23.35 8.28 -17.92
C LYS A 70 -24.46 8.98 -18.71
N SER A 71 -25.35 8.17 -19.29
CA SER A 71 -26.70 8.61 -19.67
C SER A 71 -27.72 7.82 -18.88
#